data_AF-A0AA37X9U3-F1
#
_entry.id   AF-A0AA37X9U3-F1
#
_cell.length_a   1.000
_cell.length_b   1.000
_cell.length_c   1.000
_cell.angle_alpha   90.00
_cell.angle_beta   90.00
_cell.angle_gamma   90.00
#
_symmetry.space_group_name_H-M   'P 1'
#
loop_
_entity.id
_entity.type
_entity.pdbx_description
1 polymer ?
#
loop_
_entity_poly.entity_id
_entity_poly.type
_entity_poly.pdbx_seq_one_letter_code
_entity_poly.pdbx_strand_id
1 'polypeptide(L)'
;MNEVPSVSAAAQQFVLDMTAAGAPARVDGPRIVYEVMSVNGSHVGQAVATGVSISEVESWPAVPPHWIHLPESIRFEQTNMDTTDCAPGFVRHSRDFSYVDTSIPPARAWLSHVRGFVSIAIAAAA
;
A
#
# COMPACT_ATOMS: atom_id res chain seq x y z
N MET A 1 -24.31 19.71 -6.34
CA MET A 1 -23.13 19.49 -7.22
C MET A 1 -22.04 19.04 -6.26
N ASN A 2 -21.77 17.74 -6.17
CA ASN A 2 -20.73 17.23 -5.25
C ASN A 2 -19.38 17.60 -5.85
N GLU A 3 -18.64 18.48 -5.18
CA GLU A 3 -17.21 18.65 -5.45
C GLU A 3 -16.55 17.29 -5.21
N VAL A 4 -16.04 16.70 -6.28
CA VAL A 4 -15.05 15.63 -6.14
C VAL A 4 -13.85 16.30 -5.48
N PRO A 5 -13.42 15.90 -4.27
CA PRO A 5 -12.28 16.52 -3.63
C PRO A 5 -11.11 16.47 -4.60
N SER A 6 -10.54 17.64 -4.93
CA SER A 6 -9.35 17.70 -5.77
C SER A 6 -8.22 17.04 -5.00
N VAL A 7 -7.81 15.86 -5.46
CA VAL A 7 -6.70 15.10 -4.88
C VAL A 7 -5.40 15.88 -5.09
N SER A 8 -4.49 15.89 -4.10
CA SER A 8 -3.23 16.62 -4.18
C SER A 8 -2.37 16.17 -5.37
N ALA A 9 -1.48 17.03 -5.85
CA ALA A 9 -0.57 16.68 -6.94
C ALA A 9 0.33 15.48 -6.58
N ALA A 10 0.77 15.38 -5.32
CA ALA A 10 1.55 14.26 -4.83
C ALA A 10 0.76 12.94 -4.86
N ALA A 11 -0.50 12.95 -4.42
CA ALA A 11 -1.37 11.78 -4.48
C ALA A 11 -1.70 11.36 -5.93
N GLN A 12 -1.92 12.33 -6.83
CA GLN A 12 -2.05 12.04 -8.26
C GLN A 12 -0.77 11.41 -8.82
N GLN A 13 0.40 11.92 -8.46
CA GLN A 13 1.68 11.36 -8.90
C GLN A 13 1.90 9.95 -8.37
N PHE A 14 1.56 9.67 -7.10
CA PHE A 14 1.61 8.32 -6.55
C PHE A 14 0.76 7.35 -7.38
N VAL A 15 -0.49 7.73 -7.72
CA VAL A 15 -1.38 6.91 -8.56
C VAL A 15 -0.76 6.62 -9.93
N LEU A 16 -0.20 7.64 -10.58
CA LEU A 16 0.46 7.50 -11.88
C LEU A 16 1.68 6.58 -11.80
N ASP A 17 2.52 6.75 -10.78
CA ASP A 17 3.74 5.97 -10.61
C ASP A 17 3.46 4.50 -10.31
N MET A 18 2.46 4.21 -9.45
CA MET A 18 2.01 2.83 -9.21
C MET A 18 1.49 2.17 -10.49
N THR A 19 0.65 2.90 -11.23
CA THR A 19 0.07 2.41 -12.48
C THR A 19 1.16 2.14 -13.52
N ALA A 20 2.13 3.05 -13.67
CA ALA A 20 3.29 2.88 -14.56
C ALA A 20 4.20 1.73 -14.11
N ALA A 21 4.26 1.43 -12.81
CA ALA A 21 5.00 0.30 -12.26
C ALA A 21 4.24 -1.05 -12.34
N GLY A 22 3.04 -1.07 -12.94
CA GLY A 22 2.25 -2.28 -13.16
C GLY A 22 1.29 -2.65 -12.04
N ALA A 23 1.03 -1.73 -11.11
CA ALA A 23 -0.01 -1.86 -10.09
C ALA A 23 -1.04 -0.73 -10.27
N PRO A 24 -2.06 -0.91 -11.14
CA PRO A 24 -3.07 0.11 -11.37
C PRO A 24 -3.67 0.60 -10.06
N ALA A 25 -3.49 1.90 -9.80
CA ALA A 25 -3.92 2.54 -8.57
C ALA A 25 -5.09 3.47 -8.83
N ARG A 26 -5.91 3.71 -7.80
CA ARG A 26 -6.99 4.71 -7.83
C ARG A 26 -7.23 5.30 -6.46
N VAL A 27 -7.78 6.50 -6.45
CA VAL A 27 -8.28 7.14 -5.24
C VAL A 27 -9.62 6.50 -4.85
N ASP A 28 -9.78 6.25 -3.56
CA ASP A 28 -10.98 5.67 -2.95
C ASP A 28 -11.22 6.32 -1.58
N GLY A 29 -11.98 7.40 -1.54
CA GLY A 29 -12.18 8.18 -0.32
C GLY A 29 -10.86 8.77 0.22
N PRO A 30 -10.50 8.57 1.50
CA PRO A 30 -9.28 9.13 2.10
C PRO A 30 -7.99 8.34 1.78
N ARG A 31 -8.05 7.36 0.88
CA ARG A 31 -6.95 6.43 0.58
C ARG A 31 -6.74 6.26 -0.92
N ILE A 32 -5.57 5.72 -1.27
CA ILE A 32 -5.26 5.21 -2.60
C ILE A 32 -5.17 3.69 -2.49
N VAL A 33 -5.83 2.98 -3.40
CA VAL A 33 -5.87 1.52 -3.43
C VAL A 33 -5.25 0.97 -4.73
N TYR A 34 -4.54 -0.15 -4.60
CA TYR A 34 -3.86 -0.87 -5.67
C TYR A 34 -3.70 -2.34 -5.25
N GLU A 35 -3.26 -3.20 -6.16
CA GLU A 35 -3.04 -4.62 -5.85
C GLU A 35 -1.57 -4.98 -5.94
N VAL A 36 -1.13 -5.89 -5.07
CA VAL A 36 0.17 -6.53 -5.19
C VAL A 36 -0.01 -8.03 -5.35
N MET A 37 0.66 -8.61 -6.34
CA MET A 37 0.78 -10.05 -6.43
C MET A 37 1.71 -10.56 -5.35
N SER A 38 1.22 -11.46 -4.51
CA SER A 38 2.06 -12.18 -3.57
C SER A 38 2.92 -13.20 -4.33
N VAL A 39 4.24 -13.07 -4.18
CA VAL A 39 5.23 -13.89 -4.89
C VAL A 39 5.85 -14.98 -4.00
N ASN A 40 5.53 -14.98 -2.70
CA ASN A 40 6.03 -15.94 -1.71
C ASN A 40 5.11 -15.94 -0.47
N GLY A 41 5.30 -16.91 0.44
CA GLY A 41 4.56 -17.01 1.69
C GLY A 41 3.20 -17.71 1.56
N SER A 42 2.38 -17.61 2.60
CA SER A 42 1.07 -18.30 2.71
C SER A 42 0.05 -17.88 1.65
N HIS A 43 0.24 -16.72 1.03
CA HIS A 43 -0.66 -16.16 0.02
C HIS A 43 -0.09 -16.20 -1.41
N VAL A 44 0.97 -16.99 -1.67
CA VAL A 44 1.63 -17.02 -2.98
C VAL A 44 0.64 -17.21 -4.14
N GLY A 45 0.82 -16.42 -5.20
CA GLY A 45 -0.04 -16.43 -6.39
C GLY A 45 -1.36 -15.65 -6.24
N GLN A 46 -1.65 -15.11 -5.07
CA GLN A 46 -2.86 -14.31 -4.83
C GLN A 46 -2.59 -12.82 -5.08
N ALA A 47 -3.55 -12.14 -5.70
CA ALA A 47 -3.60 -10.68 -5.70
C ALA A 47 -4.11 -10.21 -4.33
N VAL A 48 -3.30 -9.40 -3.65
CA VAL A 48 -3.63 -8.83 -2.35
C VAL A 48 -4.01 -7.36 -2.54
N ALA A 49 -5.27 -7.05 -2.22
CA ALA A 49 -5.73 -5.67 -2.17
C ALA A 49 -4.91 -4.89 -1.15
N THR A 50 -4.38 -3.75 -1.56
CA THR A 50 -3.52 -2.90 -0.74
C THR A 50 -4.00 -1.46 -0.82
N GLY A 51 -3.68 -0.66 0.19
CA GLY A 51 -3.83 0.79 0.09
C GLY A 51 -2.87 1.55 0.98
N VAL A 52 -2.91 2.87 0.84
CA VAL A 52 -2.20 3.85 1.67
C VAL A 52 -3.12 5.04 1.91
N SER A 53 -2.99 5.71 3.05
CA SER A 53 -3.74 6.95 3.32
C SER A 53 -3.23 8.07 2.40
N ILE A 54 -4.11 8.95 1.91
CA ILE A 54 -3.70 10.09 1.08
C ILE A 54 -2.77 11.03 1.85
N SER A 55 -3.03 11.24 3.14
CA SER A 55 -2.19 12.03 4.04
C SER A 55 -0.74 11.55 4.12
N GLU A 56 -0.48 10.26 3.86
CA GLU A 56 0.85 9.65 3.92
C GLU A 56 1.65 9.85 2.61
N VAL A 57 0.99 10.14 1.49
CA VAL A 57 1.65 10.28 0.18
C VAL A 57 1.99 11.73 -0.16
N GLU A 58 1.71 12.69 0.71
CA GLU A 58 1.92 14.13 0.44
C GLU A 58 3.39 14.50 0.19
N SER A 59 4.33 13.66 0.65
CA SER A 59 5.77 13.82 0.40
C SER A 59 6.32 12.89 -0.69
N TRP A 60 5.45 12.18 -1.42
CA TRP A 60 5.86 11.31 -2.51
C TRP A 60 6.46 12.13 -3.69
N PRO A 61 7.56 11.67 -4.33
CA PRO A 61 8.31 10.43 -4.10
C PRO A 61 9.49 10.56 -3.12
N ALA A 62 9.67 11.71 -2.49
CA ALA A 62 10.80 11.94 -1.58
C ALA A 62 10.72 11.11 -0.31
N VAL A 63 9.50 10.89 0.21
CA VAL A 63 9.23 10.05 1.38
C VAL A 63 8.10 9.08 1.03
N PRO A 64 8.30 7.76 1.19
CA PRO A 64 7.25 6.79 0.98
C PRO A 64 6.27 6.75 2.18
N PRO A 65 5.05 6.21 1.98
CA PRO A 65 4.09 6.02 3.06
C PRO A 65 4.63 5.10 4.16
N HIS A 66 4.25 5.34 5.42
CA HIS A 66 4.64 4.51 6.55
C HIS A 66 3.61 3.41 6.84
N TRP A 67 2.33 3.66 6.55
CA TRP A 67 1.25 2.71 6.82
C TRP A 67 0.74 2.01 5.55
N ILE A 68 0.67 0.68 5.59
CA ILE A 68 0.15 -0.16 4.51
C ILE A 68 -1.20 -0.74 4.92
N HIS A 69 -2.24 -0.45 4.15
CA HIS A 69 -3.59 -0.96 4.37
C HIS A 69 -3.71 -2.34 3.73
N LEU A 70 -4.15 -3.34 4.50
CA LEU A 70 -4.37 -4.71 4.06
C LEU A 70 -5.71 -5.23 4.59
N PRO A 71 -6.33 -6.21 3.91
CA PRO A 71 -7.51 -6.89 4.43
C PRO A 71 -7.21 -7.54 5.80
N GLU A 72 -8.18 -7.58 6.70
CA GLU A 72 -8.06 -8.25 8.02
C GLU A 72 -7.73 -9.75 7.93
N SER A 73 -7.93 -10.35 6.75
CA SER A 73 -7.53 -11.72 6.46
C SER A 73 -6.02 -11.88 6.26
N ILE A 74 -5.29 -10.81 5.92
CA ILE A 74 -3.83 -10.79 5.81
C ILE A 74 -3.26 -10.51 7.19
N ARG A 75 -2.78 -11.56 7.86
CA ARG A 75 -2.38 -11.51 9.27
C ARG A 75 -0.88 -11.63 9.42
N PHE A 76 -0.36 -11.09 10.51
CA PHE A 76 1.06 -11.15 10.89
C PHE A 76 1.19 -11.51 12.36
N GLU A 77 2.28 -12.16 12.76
CA GLU A 77 2.52 -12.49 14.17
C GLU A 77 2.62 -11.24 15.04
N GLN A 78 3.34 -10.22 14.57
CA GLN A 78 3.55 -8.96 15.29
C GLN A 78 3.60 -7.77 14.35
N THR A 79 2.75 -6.78 14.63
CA THR A 79 2.73 -5.50 13.94
C THR A 79 1.91 -4.50 14.73
N ASN A 80 2.33 -3.24 14.75
CA ASN A 80 1.43 -2.16 15.14
C ASN A 80 0.34 -2.04 14.08
N MET A 81 -0.90 -1.86 14.52
CA MET A 81 -2.07 -1.79 13.65
C MET A 81 -3.09 -0.78 14.18
N ASP A 82 -3.78 -0.12 13.26
CA ASP A 82 -4.98 0.65 13.55
C ASP A 82 -5.93 0.63 12.33
N THR A 83 -7.04 1.37 12.38
CA THR A 83 -8.09 1.41 11.34
C THR A 83 -8.30 2.79 10.71
N THR A 84 -7.40 3.73 10.94
CA THR A 84 -7.51 5.10 10.41
C THR A 84 -7.47 5.08 8.89
N ASP A 85 -8.37 5.84 8.25
CA ASP A 85 -8.50 5.94 6.78
C ASP A 85 -8.68 4.59 6.05
N CYS A 86 -9.00 3.52 6.78
CA CYS A 86 -9.30 2.20 6.24
C CYS A 86 -10.80 2.08 5.96
N ALA A 87 -11.16 1.43 4.85
CA ALA A 87 -12.54 0.97 4.68
C ALA A 87 -12.82 -0.25 5.56
N PRO A 88 -14.10 -0.59 5.77
CA PRO A 88 -14.49 -1.78 6.51
C PRO A 88 -13.77 -3.04 6.01
N GLY A 89 -13.28 -3.87 6.93
CA GLY A 89 -12.54 -5.10 6.64
C GLY A 89 -11.06 -4.91 6.30
N PHE A 90 -10.53 -3.69 6.44
CA PHE A 90 -9.12 -3.38 6.31
C PHE A 90 -8.55 -2.86 7.63
N VAL A 91 -7.29 -3.20 7.86
CA VAL A 91 -6.43 -2.63 8.90
C VAL A 91 -5.17 -2.09 8.23
N ARG A 92 -4.55 -1.07 8.83
CA ARG A 92 -3.25 -0.59 8.37
C ARG A 92 -2.15 -1.02 9.32
N HIS A 93 -0.99 -1.32 8.74
CA HIS A 93 0.18 -1.83 9.44
C HIS A 93 1.34 -0.86 9.30
N SER A 94 1.98 -0.55 10.43
CA SER A 94 3.16 0.31 10.49
C SER A 94 4.33 -0.44 9.89
N ARG A 95 4.86 0.04 8.77
CA ARG A 95 6.04 -0.53 8.13
C ARG A 95 6.90 0.59 7.59
N ASP A 96 7.93 0.90 8.38
CA ASP A 96 8.97 1.81 7.93
C ASP A 96 9.64 1.27 6.67
N PHE A 97 9.72 2.16 5.69
CA PHE A 97 10.44 1.93 4.47
C PHE A 97 11.29 3.16 4.16
N SER A 98 12.61 2.98 4.21
CA SER A 98 13.56 3.94 3.65
C SER A 98 14.15 3.31 2.40
N TYR A 99 13.90 3.93 1.24
CA TYR A 99 14.58 3.53 0.01
C TYR A 99 15.95 4.20 -0.04
N VAL A 100 17.01 3.40 -0.19
CA VAL A 100 18.42 3.86 -0.12
C VAL A 100 19.18 3.69 -1.42
N ASP A 101 18.71 2.79 -2.28
CA ASP A 101 19.17 2.73 -3.65
C ASP A 101 18.50 3.92 -4.39
N THR A 102 19.03 4.38 -5.52
CA THR A 102 18.33 5.37 -6.38
C THR A 102 18.32 4.94 -7.84
N SER A 103 18.85 3.74 -8.12
CA SER A 103 18.92 3.15 -9.45
C SER A 103 17.59 2.52 -9.90
N ILE A 104 16.65 2.29 -8.98
CA ILE A 104 15.30 1.81 -9.31
C ILE A 104 14.24 2.91 -9.05
N PRO A 105 13.21 3.01 -9.90
CA PRO A 105 12.11 3.93 -9.68
C PRO A 105 11.46 3.74 -8.29
N PRO A 106 11.15 4.82 -7.54
CA PRO A 106 10.56 4.73 -6.20
C PRO A 106 9.33 3.82 -6.13
N ALA A 107 8.47 3.84 -7.14
CA ALA A 107 7.30 2.98 -7.19
C ALA A 107 7.62 1.49 -7.24
N ARG A 108 8.67 1.09 -7.97
CA ARG A 108 9.12 -0.31 -8.01
C ARG A 108 9.72 -0.73 -6.68
N ALA A 109 10.45 0.16 -6.03
CA ALA A 109 11.00 -0.06 -4.70
C ALA A 109 9.87 -0.25 -3.67
N TRP A 110 8.89 0.64 -3.68
CA TRP A 110 7.70 0.56 -2.84
C TRP A 110 6.92 -0.74 -3.05
N LEU A 111 6.58 -1.10 -4.30
CA LEU A 111 5.87 -2.35 -4.58
C LEU A 111 6.66 -3.58 -4.13
N SER A 112 8.00 -3.55 -4.23
CA SER A 112 8.84 -4.63 -3.74
C SER A 112 8.82 -4.73 -2.22
N HIS A 113 8.83 -3.58 -1.52
CA HIS A 113 8.67 -3.51 -0.07
C HIS A 113 7.33 -4.10 0.38
N VAL A 114 6.22 -3.67 -0.22
CA VAL A 114 4.87 -4.18 0.11
C VAL A 114 4.79 -5.69 -0.16
N ARG A 115 5.31 -6.19 -1.28
CA ARG A 115 5.35 -7.64 -1.56
C ARG A 115 6.17 -8.41 -0.53
N GLY A 116 7.32 -7.86 -0.14
CA GLY A 116 8.16 -8.42 0.92
C GLY A 116 7.39 -8.49 2.24
N PHE A 117 6.65 -7.46 2.58
CA PHE A 117 5.81 -7.46 3.77
C PHE A 117 4.68 -8.49 3.68
N VAL A 118 3.93 -8.55 2.58
CA VAL A 118 2.88 -9.58 2.37
C VAL A 118 3.45 -11.01 2.44
N SER A 119 4.70 -11.23 2.00
CA SER A 119 5.32 -12.57 2.02
C SER A 119 5.54 -13.15 3.42
N ILE A 120 5.55 -12.32 4.46
CA ILE A 120 5.68 -12.75 5.86
C ILE A 120 4.31 -12.88 6.56
N ALA A 121 3.21 -12.76 5.82
CA ALA A 121 1.88 -13.01 6.38
C ALA A 121 1.74 -14.48 6.79
N ILE A 122 0.99 -14.72 7.87
CA ILE A 122 0.71 -16.05 8.39
C ILE A 122 -0.55 -16.64 7.75
N ALA A 123 -0.61 -17.96 7.61
CA ALA A 123 -1.83 -18.63 7.16
C ALA A 123 -2.96 -18.41 8.18
N ALA A 124 -4.20 -18.36 7.70
CA ALA A 124 -5.36 -18.45 8.58
C ALA A 124 -5.31 -19.80 9.33
N ALA A 125 -5.64 -19.78 10.62
CA ALA A 125 -5.82 -21.02 11.38
C ALA A 125 -6.95 -21.84 10.72
N ALA A 126 -6.69 -23.12 10.48
CA ALA A 126 -7.63 -24.08 9.88
C ALA A 126 -8.80 -24.41 10.82
#